data_AF-A0A6G3YZ45-F1
#
_entry.id   AF-A0A6G3YZ45-F1
#
_cell.length_a   1.000
_cell.length_b   1.000
_cell.length_c   1.000
_cell.angle_alpha   90.00
_cell.angle_beta   90.00
_cell.angle_gamma   90.00
#
_symmetry.space_group_name_H-M   'P 1'
#
loop_
_entity.id
_entity.type
_entity.pdbx_description
1 polymer ?
#
loop_
_entity_poly.entity_id
_entity_poly.type
_entity_poly.pdbx_seq_one_letter_code
_entity_poly.pdbx_strand_id
1 'polypeptide(L)'
;MIATVTTDAVAFPHLLPTTAIGWLKAIGLLRLSGAKGYWENDCFYLDVDSAEGLVEDILNSYQPKPFVSPWNSYSLFNKSDGLEAVLTSQSERYALMREGYQELKTALESLDTQGQSSAQKKLTMMADLPRQVHNDYWQEWIGAVGMLTNTQKGPRFLCNDLLGTGGNVGTTDFCTVYFQVCSQLWDLETGLPSTETEAYIRASVLGESLPDTLMLQGLLGHTYPAADYFDDLAPSATSQADYLDNGGRSSQLANPIDLILYLEGAATFTGSAIARNEIELEGEQEYTIASYPLLLEVNSGSADTSDRTGRAYEVWLPLWSKPLSAKSFQRRVTSYLSFRLEKQIVDTLDMLREISGKGQALGIQRYSRFGLWTRKGQGKYLVYVGLATPGATDIGAELRPWQLKARPSDKHSQAQYNLLTAIHKALYQLQQGNAEATNVIRLLGQLELLHR
;
A
#
# COMPACT_ATOMS: atom_id res chain seq x y z
N MET A 1 -39.49 -17.43 -10.89
CA MET A 1 -38.25 -18.22 -10.81
C MET A 1 -37.19 -17.46 -11.57
N ILE A 2 -36.37 -16.68 -10.86
CA ILE A 2 -35.21 -16.01 -11.43
C ILE A 2 -34.06 -16.99 -11.25
N ALA A 3 -33.45 -17.42 -12.34
CA ALA A 3 -32.30 -18.31 -12.31
C ALA A 3 -31.16 -17.62 -11.54
N THR A 4 -30.88 -18.10 -10.34
CA THR A 4 -29.60 -17.91 -9.68
C THR A 4 -28.58 -18.70 -10.48
N VAL A 5 -27.91 -18.03 -11.41
CA VAL A 5 -26.63 -18.50 -11.92
C VAL A 5 -25.66 -18.38 -10.75
N THR A 6 -25.50 -19.46 -9.99
CA THR A 6 -24.38 -19.64 -9.08
C THR A 6 -23.15 -19.81 -9.96
N THR A 7 -22.50 -18.71 -10.32
CA THR A 7 -21.08 -18.76 -10.62
C THR A 7 -20.39 -19.08 -9.30
N ASP A 8 -19.91 -20.32 -9.16
CA ASP A 8 -19.14 -20.75 -7.99
C ASP A 8 -17.83 -19.98 -7.98
N ALA A 9 -17.78 -18.86 -7.25
CA ALA A 9 -16.57 -18.06 -7.12
C ALA A 9 -15.45 -18.93 -6.50
N VAL A 10 -14.25 -18.82 -7.05
CA VAL A 10 -13.08 -19.57 -6.60
C VAL A 10 -12.48 -18.89 -5.37
N ALA A 11 -12.24 -19.67 -4.32
CA ALA A 11 -11.65 -19.21 -3.06
C ALA A 11 -10.10 -19.25 -3.10
N PHE A 12 -9.46 -18.22 -2.55
CA PHE A 12 -8.00 -18.10 -2.41
C PHE A 12 -7.63 -17.94 -0.93
N PRO A 13 -7.66 -19.03 -0.14
CA PRO A 13 -7.57 -18.97 1.32
C PRO A 13 -6.19 -18.54 1.85
N HIS A 14 -5.14 -18.68 1.04
CA HIS A 14 -3.78 -18.23 1.37
C HIS A 14 -3.61 -16.71 1.21
N LEU A 15 -4.52 -16.02 0.52
CA LEU A 15 -4.51 -14.57 0.36
C LEU A 15 -5.20 -13.89 1.55
N LEU A 16 -4.53 -13.92 2.71
CA LEU A 16 -5.11 -13.42 3.95
C LEU A 16 -5.17 -11.88 4.00
N PRO A 17 -6.30 -11.29 4.41
CA PRO A 17 -6.44 -9.84 4.55
C PRO A 17 -5.66 -9.29 5.75
N THR A 18 -5.14 -10.16 6.62
CA THR A 18 -4.33 -9.82 7.80
C THR A 18 -2.85 -9.65 7.47
N THR A 19 -2.44 -9.91 6.22
CA THR A 19 -1.11 -9.59 5.71
C THR A 19 -1.22 -8.57 4.58
N ALA A 20 -0.39 -7.52 4.61
CA ALA A 20 -0.46 -6.48 3.58
C ALA A 20 -0.18 -7.06 2.19
N ILE A 21 0.81 -7.94 2.10
CA ILE A 21 1.13 -8.68 0.88
C ILE A 21 -0.01 -9.57 0.39
N GLY A 22 -0.71 -10.31 1.26
CA GLY A 22 -1.82 -11.18 0.87
C GLY A 22 -2.95 -10.37 0.25
N TRP A 23 -3.27 -9.22 0.86
CA TRP A 23 -4.25 -8.31 0.31
C TRP A 23 -3.80 -7.69 -1.03
N LEU A 24 -2.54 -7.25 -1.15
CA LEU A 24 -2.02 -6.67 -2.40
C LEU A 24 -1.96 -7.70 -3.53
N LYS A 25 -1.55 -8.94 -3.23
CA LYS A 25 -1.61 -10.07 -4.17
C LYS A 25 -3.03 -10.34 -4.64
N ALA A 26 -4.02 -10.29 -3.75
CA ALA A 26 -5.43 -10.43 -4.12
C ALA A 26 -5.88 -9.34 -5.11
N ILE A 27 -5.46 -8.08 -4.92
CA ILE A 27 -5.73 -7.01 -5.89
C ILE A 27 -4.99 -7.24 -7.21
N GLY A 28 -3.74 -7.70 -7.15
CA GLY A 28 -2.97 -8.08 -8.34
C GLY A 28 -3.69 -9.16 -9.15
N LEU A 29 -4.15 -10.22 -8.49
CA LEU A 29 -4.88 -11.32 -9.12
C LEU A 29 -6.24 -10.87 -9.68
N LEU A 30 -6.96 -9.98 -8.96
CA LEU A 30 -8.19 -9.35 -9.45
C LEU A 30 -7.95 -8.57 -10.75
N ARG A 31 -6.80 -7.90 -10.88
CA ARG A 31 -6.43 -7.16 -12.09
C ARG A 31 -6.08 -8.09 -13.23
N LEU A 32 -5.23 -9.09 -12.98
CA LEU A 32 -4.76 -10.00 -14.02
C LEU A 32 -5.88 -10.89 -14.56
N SER A 33 -6.81 -11.33 -13.70
CA SER A 33 -7.96 -12.14 -14.12
C SER A 33 -8.99 -11.37 -14.95
N GLY A 34 -9.04 -10.04 -14.85
CA GLY A 34 -10.13 -9.23 -15.42
C GLY A 34 -11.52 -9.52 -14.81
N ALA A 35 -11.58 -10.38 -13.80
CA ALA A 35 -12.81 -10.85 -13.18
C ALA A 35 -13.36 -9.83 -12.17
N LYS A 36 -14.44 -10.23 -11.48
CA LYS A 36 -14.87 -9.58 -10.25
C LYS A 36 -14.39 -10.40 -9.07
N GLY A 37 -14.08 -9.74 -7.96
CA GLY A 37 -13.71 -10.40 -6.72
C GLY A 37 -14.35 -9.76 -5.52
N TYR A 38 -14.28 -10.44 -4.38
CA TYR A 38 -14.80 -9.97 -3.09
C TYR A 38 -14.14 -10.70 -1.92
N TRP A 39 -14.39 -10.19 -0.71
CA TRP A 39 -13.91 -10.76 0.53
C TRP A 39 -15.08 -11.32 1.34
N GLU A 40 -14.96 -12.55 1.81
CA GLU A 40 -15.92 -13.20 2.70
C GLU A 40 -15.18 -14.10 3.70
N ASN A 41 -15.52 -13.98 4.99
CA ASN A 41 -14.90 -14.78 6.07
C ASN A 41 -13.36 -14.81 6.03
N ASP A 42 -12.74 -13.65 5.77
CA ASP A 42 -11.28 -13.48 5.67
C ASP A 42 -10.61 -14.25 4.53
N CYS A 43 -11.40 -14.67 3.54
CA CYS A 43 -10.94 -15.29 2.30
C CYS A 43 -11.26 -14.37 1.12
N PHE A 44 -10.37 -14.33 0.13
CA PHE A 44 -10.60 -13.65 -1.13
C PHE A 44 -11.22 -14.59 -2.15
N TYR A 45 -12.22 -14.11 -2.89
CA TYR A 45 -12.92 -14.86 -3.93
C TYR A 45 -12.83 -14.14 -5.27
N LEU A 46 -12.73 -14.90 -6.36
CA LEU A 46 -12.84 -14.40 -7.74
C LEU A 46 -13.92 -15.15 -8.51
N ASP A 47 -14.71 -14.39 -9.29
CA ASP A 47 -15.68 -14.90 -10.25
C ASP A 47 -14.94 -15.34 -11.53
N VAL A 48 -14.24 -16.48 -11.46
CA VAL A 48 -13.49 -17.11 -12.56
C VAL A 48 -13.93 -18.56 -12.74
N ASP A 49 -13.71 -19.13 -13.93
CA ASP A 49 -14.11 -20.52 -14.23
C ASP A 49 -13.29 -21.55 -13.43
N SER A 50 -11.99 -21.31 -13.27
CA SER A 50 -11.11 -22.16 -12.45
C SER A 50 -9.85 -21.43 -12.00
N ALA A 51 -9.27 -21.86 -10.88
CA ALA A 51 -7.96 -21.38 -10.44
C ALA A 51 -6.83 -21.82 -11.39
N GLU A 52 -6.96 -23.00 -11.99
CA GLU A 52 -5.98 -23.54 -12.95
C GLU A 52 -5.93 -22.72 -14.25
N GLY A 53 -7.07 -22.24 -14.73
CA GLY A 53 -7.10 -21.31 -15.87
C GLY A 53 -6.31 -20.03 -15.61
N LEU A 54 -6.33 -19.51 -14.37
CA LEU A 54 -5.50 -18.36 -14.01
C LEU A 54 -4.00 -18.69 -14.03
N VAL A 55 -3.61 -19.90 -13.63
CA VAL A 55 -2.22 -20.36 -13.72
C VAL A 55 -1.77 -20.39 -15.18
N GLU A 56 -2.58 -21.00 -16.05
CA GLU A 56 -2.32 -21.08 -17.49
C GLU A 56 -2.25 -19.70 -18.15
N ASP A 57 -3.18 -18.80 -17.80
CA ASP A 57 -3.22 -17.43 -18.33
C ASP A 57 -2.00 -16.62 -17.91
N ILE A 58 -1.57 -16.70 -16.64
CA ILE A 58 -0.36 -16.01 -16.18
C ILE A 58 0.87 -16.61 -16.85
N LEU A 59 0.98 -17.94 -16.92
CA LEU A 59 2.12 -18.63 -17.52
C LEU A 59 2.29 -18.25 -18.99
N ASN A 60 1.21 -18.29 -19.76
CA ASN A 60 1.26 -18.20 -21.22
C ASN A 60 1.02 -16.78 -21.74
N SER A 61 0.21 -15.97 -21.05
CA SER A 61 -0.33 -14.72 -21.61
C SER A 61 0.09 -13.46 -20.83
N TYR A 62 0.70 -13.59 -19.64
CA TYR A 62 1.17 -12.42 -18.89
C TYR A 62 2.18 -11.58 -19.68
N GLN A 63 1.87 -10.31 -19.89
CA GLN A 63 2.78 -9.32 -20.46
C GLN A 63 3.28 -8.37 -19.37
N PRO A 64 4.60 -8.32 -19.10
CA PRO A 64 5.16 -7.37 -18.15
C PRO A 64 4.83 -5.92 -18.50
N LYS A 65 4.26 -5.20 -17.52
CA LYS A 65 3.95 -3.76 -17.62
C LYS A 65 5.21 -2.89 -17.50
N PRO A 66 5.23 -1.67 -18.08
CA PRO A 66 6.37 -0.75 -18.05
C PRO A 66 6.53 -0.04 -16.69
N PHE A 67 6.54 -0.80 -15.59
CA PHE A 67 6.85 -0.24 -14.28
C PHE A 67 8.31 0.18 -14.25
N VAL A 68 8.55 1.48 -13.99
CA VAL A 68 9.91 2.04 -13.86
C VAL A 68 9.90 3.38 -13.14
N SER A 69 10.95 3.59 -12.33
CA SER A 69 11.17 4.77 -11.52
C SER A 69 12.47 5.46 -11.95
N PRO A 70 12.49 6.21 -13.08
CA PRO A 70 13.73 6.74 -13.69
C PRO A 70 14.51 7.71 -12.80
N TRP A 71 13.87 8.30 -11.80
CA TRP A 71 14.50 9.20 -10.82
C TRP A 71 15.34 8.48 -9.75
N ASN A 72 15.29 7.15 -9.65
CA ASN A 72 16.04 6.40 -8.66
C ASN A 72 17.47 6.12 -9.15
N SER A 73 18.46 6.20 -8.25
CA SER A 73 19.86 5.92 -8.60
C SER A 73 20.08 4.49 -9.09
N TYR A 74 19.33 3.52 -8.57
CA TYR A 74 19.40 2.10 -8.97
C TYR A 74 18.36 1.71 -10.03
N SER A 75 17.73 2.71 -10.67
CA SER A 75 16.78 2.50 -11.77
C SER A 75 17.41 1.73 -12.92
N LEU A 76 16.60 0.94 -13.62
CA LEU A 76 16.97 0.27 -14.85
C LEU A 76 17.49 1.25 -15.91
N PHE A 77 17.04 2.50 -15.91
CA PHE A 77 17.53 3.54 -16.83
C PHE A 77 18.99 3.94 -16.61
N ASN A 78 19.57 3.62 -15.44
CA ASN A 78 20.99 3.80 -15.17
C ASN A 78 21.80 2.52 -15.44
N LYS A 79 21.16 1.45 -15.92
CA LYS A 79 21.76 0.15 -16.25
C LYS A 79 21.57 -0.15 -17.73
N SER A 80 22.51 0.30 -18.56
CA SER A 80 22.43 0.24 -20.04
C SER A 80 21.99 -1.13 -20.56
N ASP A 81 22.59 -2.20 -20.06
CA ASP A 81 22.45 -3.52 -20.67
C ASP A 81 21.04 -4.08 -20.51
N GLY A 82 20.42 -3.86 -19.33
CA GLY A 82 19.06 -4.34 -19.06
C GLY A 82 17.99 -3.54 -19.80
N LEU A 83 18.16 -2.21 -19.89
CA LEU A 83 17.25 -1.36 -20.65
C LEU A 83 17.32 -1.67 -22.15
N GLU A 84 18.53 -1.72 -22.72
CA GLU A 84 18.71 -1.98 -24.15
C GLU A 84 18.25 -3.38 -24.55
N ALA A 85 18.40 -4.38 -23.67
CA ALA A 85 17.87 -5.73 -23.92
C ALA A 85 16.34 -5.73 -24.11
N VAL A 86 15.60 -4.97 -23.30
CA VAL A 86 14.13 -4.82 -23.48
C VAL A 86 13.80 -4.05 -24.73
N LEU A 87 14.50 -2.93 -24.98
CA LEU A 87 14.23 -2.07 -26.14
C LEU A 87 14.47 -2.80 -27.47
N THR A 88 15.41 -3.75 -27.50
CA THR A 88 15.74 -4.55 -28.68
C THR A 88 14.97 -5.86 -28.79
N SER A 89 14.34 -6.33 -27.70
CA SER A 89 13.52 -7.54 -27.68
C SER A 89 12.42 -7.49 -28.76
N GLN A 90 12.27 -8.59 -29.48
CA GLN A 90 11.20 -8.81 -30.47
C GLN A 90 10.04 -9.66 -29.92
N SER A 91 10.13 -10.08 -28.66
CA SER A 91 9.09 -10.89 -28.02
C SER A 91 7.82 -10.07 -27.84
N GLU A 92 6.68 -10.66 -28.20
CA GLU A 92 5.35 -10.09 -27.96
C GLU A 92 5.06 -9.99 -26.45
N ARG A 93 5.64 -10.88 -25.64
CA ARG A 93 5.46 -10.85 -24.19
C ARG A 93 5.91 -9.52 -23.58
N TYR A 94 7.00 -8.96 -24.08
CA TYR A 94 7.59 -7.71 -23.57
C TYR A 94 7.12 -6.47 -24.31
N ALA A 95 6.09 -6.56 -25.17
CA ALA A 95 5.62 -5.43 -25.97
C ALA A 95 5.23 -4.22 -25.11
N LEU A 96 4.40 -4.41 -24.08
CA LEU A 96 3.97 -3.32 -23.18
C LEU A 96 5.15 -2.65 -22.45
N MET A 97 6.09 -3.45 -21.96
CA MET A 97 7.28 -2.94 -21.28
C MET A 97 8.17 -2.15 -22.25
N ARG A 98 8.42 -2.70 -23.44
CA ARG A 98 9.24 -2.09 -24.49
C ARG A 98 8.66 -0.76 -24.96
N GLU A 99 7.37 -0.71 -25.26
CA GLU A 99 6.67 0.50 -25.70
C GLU A 99 6.73 1.60 -24.63
N GLY A 100 6.42 1.26 -23.38
CA GLY A 100 6.47 2.23 -22.28
C GLY A 100 7.88 2.73 -21.99
N TYR A 101 8.90 1.86 -22.03
CA TYR A 101 10.30 2.25 -21.83
C TYR A 101 10.81 3.12 -22.98
N GLN A 102 10.39 2.84 -24.22
CA GLN A 102 10.74 3.66 -25.37
C GLN A 102 10.15 5.06 -25.25
N GLU A 103 8.88 5.19 -24.87
CA GLU A 103 8.24 6.49 -24.66
C GLU A 103 8.93 7.27 -23.53
N LEU A 104 9.25 6.61 -22.43
CA LEU A 104 9.97 7.20 -21.30
C LEU A 104 11.39 7.65 -21.65
N LYS A 105 12.11 6.86 -22.44
CA LYS A 105 13.46 7.21 -22.92
C LYS A 105 13.41 8.49 -23.73
N THR A 106 12.48 8.59 -24.69
CA THR A 106 12.27 9.80 -25.48
C THR A 106 11.86 11.00 -24.62
N ALA A 107 10.97 10.82 -23.65
CA ALA A 107 10.56 11.89 -22.74
C ALA A 107 11.75 12.40 -21.88
N LEU A 108 12.56 11.48 -21.33
CA LEU A 108 13.74 11.81 -20.52
C LEU A 108 14.81 12.56 -21.31
N GLU A 109 15.07 12.17 -22.56
CA GLU A 109 16.01 12.84 -23.46
C GLU A 109 15.61 14.29 -23.77
N SER A 110 14.32 14.61 -23.67
CA SER A 110 13.79 15.95 -23.90
C SER A 110 13.93 16.90 -22.69
N LEU A 111 14.22 16.37 -21.50
CA LEU A 111 14.28 17.16 -20.28
C LEU A 111 15.62 17.90 -20.14
N ASP A 112 15.57 19.22 -19.96
CA ASP A 112 16.74 20.00 -19.57
C ASP A 112 17.02 19.85 -18.06
N THR A 113 17.92 18.93 -17.75
CA THR A 113 18.39 18.67 -16.38
C THR A 113 19.86 19.06 -16.17
N GLN A 114 20.46 19.81 -17.11
CA GLN A 114 21.86 20.21 -17.00
C GLN A 114 22.08 21.14 -15.82
N GLY A 115 23.18 20.93 -15.07
CA GLY A 115 23.51 21.73 -13.89
C GLY A 115 22.61 21.52 -12.66
N GLN A 116 21.56 20.69 -12.77
CA GLN A 116 20.67 20.40 -11.64
C GLN A 116 21.27 19.37 -10.67
N SER A 117 21.06 19.58 -9.37
CA SER A 117 21.29 18.56 -8.34
C SER A 117 20.31 17.39 -8.47
N SER A 118 20.62 16.23 -7.88
CA SER A 118 19.75 15.05 -7.93
C SER A 118 18.32 15.31 -7.42
N ALA A 119 18.17 16.18 -6.41
CA ALA A 119 16.87 16.56 -5.88
C ALA A 119 16.08 17.42 -6.89
N GLN A 120 16.74 18.37 -7.56
CA GLN A 120 16.13 19.18 -8.63
C GLN A 120 15.73 18.33 -9.83
N LYS A 121 16.61 17.40 -10.28
CA LYS A 121 16.31 16.47 -11.36
C LYS A 121 15.06 15.65 -11.07
N LYS A 122 14.94 15.14 -9.83
CA LYS A 122 13.75 14.40 -9.39
C LYS A 122 12.49 15.26 -9.50
N LEU A 123 12.53 16.52 -9.07
CA LEU A 123 11.38 17.42 -9.19
C LEU A 123 11.01 17.72 -10.65
N THR A 124 11.99 17.96 -11.52
CA THR A 124 11.76 18.16 -12.97
C THR A 124 11.15 16.92 -13.61
N MET A 125 11.71 15.73 -13.37
CA MET A 125 11.15 14.47 -13.87
C MET A 125 9.70 14.26 -13.42
N MET A 126 9.39 14.55 -12.16
CA MET A 126 8.02 14.39 -11.62
C MET A 126 7.03 15.43 -12.14
N ALA A 127 7.49 16.60 -12.56
CA ALA A 127 6.65 17.63 -13.13
C ALA A 127 6.34 17.36 -14.61
N ASP A 128 7.33 16.88 -15.36
CA ASP A 128 7.28 16.88 -16.82
C ASP A 128 6.99 15.50 -17.42
N LEU A 129 7.53 14.41 -16.86
CA LEU A 129 7.27 13.06 -17.40
C LEU A 129 5.78 12.68 -17.41
N PRO A 130 4.98 12.92 -16.35
CA PRO A 130 3.54 12.66 -16.39
C PRO A 130 2.78 13.38 -17.50
N ARG A 131 3.34 14.47 -18.05
CA ARG A 131 2.71 15.27 -19.11
C ARG A 131 3.14 14.84 -20.51
N GLN A 132 4.24 14.09 -20.62
CA GLN A 132 4.83 13.70 -21.90
C GLN A 132 4.61 12.23 -22.23
N VAL A 133 4.46 11.39 -21.22
CA VAL A 133 4.30 9.94 -21.38
C VAL A 133 2.81 9.61 -21.33
N HIS A 134 2.28 8.93 -22.34
CA HIS A 134 0.86 8.60 -22.48
C HIS A 134 0.57 7.13 -22.16
N ASN A 135 1.60 6.31 -21.94
CA ASN A 135 1.41 4.93 -21.51
C ASN A 135 0.60 4.83 -20.19
N ASP A 136 -0.59 4.25 -20.27
CA ASP A 136 -1.54 4.15 -19.15
C ASP A 136 -0.95 3.39 -17.95
N TYR A 137 -0.23 2.30 -18.18
CA TYR A 137 0.36 1.49 -17.10
C TYR A 137 1.44 2.24 -16.34
N TRP A 138 2.25 3.03 -17.05
CA TRP A 138 3.25 3.86 -16.40
C TRP A 138 2.61 5.04 -15.66
N GLN A 139 1.55 5.64 -16.21
CA GLN A 139 0.77 6.69 -15.55
C GLN A 139 0.16 6.20 -14.22
N GLU A 140 -0.37 4.98 -14.19
CA GLU A 140 -0.81 4.34 -12.96
C GLU A 140 0.34 4.16 -11.96
N TRP A 141 1.49 3.67 -12.45
CA TRP A 141 2.67 3.45 -11.62
C TRP A 141 3.20 4.74 -10.98
N ILE A 142 3.49 5.78 -11.76
CA ILE A 142 4.01 7.05 -11.22
C ILE A 142 3.01 7.65 -10.23
N GLY A 143 1.72 7.63 -10.58
CA GLY A 143 0.66 8.13 -9.71
C GLY A 143 0.54 7.33 -8.41
N ALA A 144 0.84 6.04 -8.42
CA ALA A 144 0.85 5.21 -7.22
C ALA A 144 2.10 5.44 -6.35
N VAL A 145 3.26 5.68 -6.98
CA VAL A 145 4.54 5.84 -6.29
C VAL A 145 4.66 7.17 -5.58
N GLY A 146 4.22 8.26 -6.21
CA GLY A 146 4.48 9.58 -5.66
C GLY A 146 3.92 10.71 -6.50
N MET A 147 3.86 11.91 -5.93
CA MET A 147 3.42 13.09 -6.66
C MET A 147 4.03 14.38 -6.20
N LEU A 148 3.95 15.37 -7.08
CA LEU A 148 4.39 16.73 -6.80
C LEU A 148 3.32 17.48 -5.98
N THR A 149 3.73 18.05 -4.87
CA THR A 149 2.94 18.97 -4.05
C THR A 149 3.65 20.31 -3.90
N ASN A 150 2.93 21.33 -3.43
CA ASN A 150 3.46 22.67 -3.26
C ASN A 150 3.48 23.05 -1.78
N THR A 151 4.58 23.65 -1.35
CA THR A 151 4.79 24.22 -0.01
C THR A 151 5.20 25.67 -0.12
N GLN A 152 5.25 26.39 1.00
CA GLN A 152 5.85 27.73 1.07
C GLN A 152 7.27 27.81 0.48
N LYS A 153 8.05 26.73 0.61
CA LYS A 153 9.44 26.66 0.15
C LYS A 153 9.57 26.20 -1.31
N GLY A 154 8.45 25.96 -1.99
CA GLY A 154 8.40 25.49 -3.36
C GLY A 154 7.88 24.06 -3.51
N PRO A 155 8.03 23.46 -4.71
CA PRO A 155 7.51 22.14 -5.00
C PRO A 155 8.29 21.05 -4.25
N ARG A 156 7.57 20.01 -3.83
CA ARG A 156 8.09 18.86 -3.10
C ARG A 156 7.51 17.59 -3.70
N PHE A 157 8.32 16.54 -3.76
CA PHE A 157 7.83 15.21 -4.09
C PHE A 157 7.43 14.46 -2.81
N LEU A 158 6.16 14.08 -2.70
CA LEU A 158 5.64 13.24 -1.63
C LEU A 158 5.45 11.82 -2.15
N CYS A 159 6.14 10.86 -1.53
CA CYS A 159 6.06 9.46 -1.88
C CYS A 159 4.84 8.81 -1.21
N ASN A 160 4.25 7.81 -1.86
CA ASN A 160 3.42 6.85 -1.20
C ASN A 160 4.32 5.90 -0.41
N ASP A 161 4.27 5.97 0.92
CA ASP A 161 5.15 5.17 1.75
C ASP A 161 4.96 3.65 1.56
N LEU A 162 3.79 3.20 1.08
CA LEU A 162 3.56 1.79 0.68
C LEU A 162 4.55 1.32 -0.40
N LEU A 163 5.03 2.24 -1.24
CA LEU A 163 6.00 2.00 -2.30
C LEU A 163 7.37 2.60 -1.93
N GLY A 164 7.63 2.82 -0.64
CA GLY A 164 8.89 3.33 -0.12
C GLY A 164 9.18 4.78 -0.54
N THR A 165 10.43 5.09 -0.83
CA THR A 165 10.89 6.47 -1.10
C THR A 165 10.88 6.85 -2.58
N GLY A 166 9.83 6.44 -3.29
CA GLY A 166 9.69 6.65 -4.72
C GLY A 166 9.93 5.37 -5.52
N GLY A 167 9.35 4.24 -5.09
CA GLY A 167 9.48 2.96 -5.76
C GLY A 167 10.72 2.17 -5.34
N ASN A 168 11.31 2.51 -4.19
CA ASN A 168 12.50 1.85 -3.66
C ASN A 168 12.45 1.74 -2.13
N VAL A 169 13.08 0.68 -1.60
CA VAL A 169 13.33 0.49 -0.16
C VAL A 169 14.81 0.21 0.03
N GLY A 170 15.49 1.06 0.79
CA GLY A 170 16.94 1.00 0.92
C GLY A 170 17.62 1.18 -0.44
N THR A 171 18.49 0.22 -0.80
CA THR A 171 19.18 0.20 -2.10
C THR A 171 18.42 -0.56 -3.19
N THR A 172 17.28 -1.15 -2.86
CA THR A 172 16.49 -1.97 -3.78
C THR A 172 15.41 -1.15 -4.47
N ASP A 173 15.51 -1.08 -5.80
CA ASP A 173 14.48 -0.49 -6.67
C ASP A 173 13.50 -1.57 -7.13
N PHE A 174 12.21 -1.38 -6.84
CA PHE A 174 11.19 -2.40 -7.13
C PHE A 174 11.07 -2.70 -8.61
N CYS A 175 11.18 -1.68 -9.47
CA CYS A 175 11.01 -1.84 -10.91
C CYS A 175 12.19 -2.58 -11.55
N THR A 176 13.41 -2.29 -11.08
CA THR A 176 14.60 -3.01 -11.53
C THR A 176 14.55 -4.49 -11.13
N VAL A 177 14.13 -4.80 -9.90
CA VAL A 177 13.96 -6.21 -9.46
C VAL A 177 12.82 -6.88 -10.24
N TYR A 178 11.71 -6.19 -10.46
CA TYR A 178 10.60 -6.68 -11.25
C TYR A 178 11.01 -7.04 -12.69
N PHE A 179 11.81 -6.20 -13.35
CA PHE A 179 12.38 -6.53 -14.66
C PHE A 179 13.24 -7.80 -14.59
N GLN A 180 14.15 -7.88 -13.62
CA GLN A 180 15.02 -9.04 -13.45
C GLN A 180 14.21 -10.33 -13.26
N VAL A 181 13.19 -10.29 -12.41
CA VAL A 181 12.26 -11.40 -12.18
C VAL A 181 11.55 -11.78 -13.47
N CYS A 182 10.99 -10.82 -14.21
CA CYS A 182 10.32 -11.10 -15.46
C CYS A 182 11.27 -11.79 -16.45
N SER A 183 12.49 -11.28 -16.64
CA SER A 183 13.50 -11.85 -17.55
C SER A 183 14.01 -13.25 -17.17
N GLN A 184 13.78 -13.68 -15.92
CA GLN A 184 14.12 -15.04 -15.46
C GLN A 184 12.96 -16.00 -15.64
N LEU A 185 11.73 -15.52 -15.44
CA LEU A 185 10.52 -16.31 -15.59
C LEU A 185 10.15 -16.53 -17.06
N TRP A 186 10.41 -15.54 -17.91
CA TRP A 186 10.17 -15.63 -19.34
C TRP A 186 11.39 -15.16 -20.12
N ASP A 187 11.71 -15.92 -21.16
CA ASP A 187 12.84 -15.62 -22.02
C ASP A 187 12.60 -14.33 -22.81
N LEU A 188 13.61 -13.46 -22.85
CA LEU A 188 13.48 -12.12 -23.42
C LEU A 188 13.35 -12.12 -24.95
N GLU A 189 13.90 -13.14 -25.63
CA GLU A 189 13.87 -13.24 -27.10
C GLU A 189 12.59 -13.92 -27.59
N THR A 190 12.23 -15.04 -26.97
CA THR A 190 11.12 -15.92 -27.39
C THR A 190 9.82 -15.64 -26.65
N GLY A 191 9.88 -15.07 -25.44
CA GLY A 191 8.72 -14.95 -24.55
C GLY A 191 8.23 -16.28 -23.99
N LEU A 192 8.98 -17.38 -24.12
CA LEU A 192 8.57 -18.66 -23.55
C LEU A 192 8.89 -18.71 -22.05
N PRO A 193 8.06 -19.36 -21.23
CA PRO A 193 8.33 -19.53 -19.81
C PRO A 193 9.55 -20.45 -19.59
N SER A 194 10.33 -20.17 -18.54
CA SER A 194 11.36 -21.09 -18.06
C SER A 194 10.74 -22.27 -17.30
N THR A 195 11.52 -23.34 -17.09
CA THR A 195 11.04 -24.64 -16.57
C THR A 195 10.29 -24.53 -15.24
N GLU A 196 10.73 -23.66 -14.34
CA GLU A 196 10.18 -23.54 -12.98
C GLU A 196 9.06 -22.49 -12.87
N THR A 197 8.77 -21.73 -13.94
CA THR A 197 7.82 -20.61 -13.91
C THR A 197 6.43 -21.06 -13.49
N GLU A 198 5.96 -22.20 -13.98
CA GLU A 198 4.66 -22.75 -13.57
C GLU A 198 4.62 -23.05 -12.07
N ALA A 199 5.66 -23.67 -11.51
CA ALA A 199 5.72 -23.99 -10.08
C ALA A 199 5.66 -22.72 -9.21
N TYR A 200 6.35 -21.64 -9.61
CA TYR A 200 6.25 -20.36 -8.91
C TYR A 200 4.83 -19.76 -9.01
N ILE A 201 4.17 -19.85 -10.16
CA ILE A 201 2.81 -19.34 -10.33
C ILE A 201 1.84 -20.13 -9.46
N ARG A 202 1.91 -21.47 -9.48
CA ARG A 202 1.06 -22.34 -8.67
C ARG A 202 1.24 -22.07 -7.18
N ALA A 203 2.48 -21.92 -6.69
CA ALA A 203 2.72 -21.56 -5.29
C ALA A 203 2.07 -20.22 -4.90
N SER A 204 2.10 -19.22 -5.79
CA SER A 204 1.52 -17.90 -5.53
C SER A 204 -0.02 -17.87 -5.64
N VAL A 205 -0.56 -18.52 -6.66
CA VAL A 205 -1.99 -18.46 -7.05
C VAL A 205 -2.81 -19.53 -6.35
N LEU A 206 -2.29 -20.74 -6.19
CA LEU A 206 -3.00 -21.88 -5.60
C LEU A 206 -2.62 -22.13 -4.13
N GLY A 207 -1.55 -21.50 -3.64
CA GLY A 207 -1.03 -21.74 -2.29
C GLY A 207 -0.28 -23.08 -2.17
N GLU A 208 0.21 -23.62 -3.29
CA GLU A 208 1.07 -24.81 -3.31
C GLU A 208 2.46 -24.53 -2.72
N SER A 209 3.23 -25.59 -2.43
CA SER A 209 4.59 -25.44 -1.90
C SER A 209 5.54 -24.83 -2.92
N LEU A 210 6.45 -23.96 -2.45
CA LEU A 210 7.50 -23.38 -3.29
C LEU A 210 8.46 -24.47 -3.79
N PRO A 211 8.97 -24.35 -5.03
CA PRO A 211 10.02 -25.24 -5.51
C PRO A 211 11.33 -25.01 -4.73
N ASP A 212 12.11 -26.08 -4.52
CA ASP A 212 13.36 -26.06 -3.74
C ASP A 212 14.50 -25.25 -4.41
N THR A 213 14.33 -24.84 -5.66
CA THR A 213 15.31 -24.06 -6.41
C THR A 213 15.23 -22.58 -6.04
N LEU A 214 16.28 -22.06 -5.41
CA LEU A 214 16.40 -20.64 -5.08
C LEU A 214 16.71 -19.83 -6.35
N MET A 215 15.69 -19.45 -7.13
CA MET A 215 15.85 -18.39 -8.12
C MET A 215 15.66 -17.04 -7.44
N LEU A 216 16.59 -16.13 -7.73
CA LEU A 216 16.78 -14.78 -7.18
C LEU A 216 15.68 -14.29 -6.22
N GLN A 217 16.05 -14.12 -4.94
CA GLN A 217 15.15 -13.66 -3.89
C GLN A 217 14.51 -12.32 -4.27
N GLY A 218 13.20 -12.32 -4.59
CA GLY A 218 12.47 -11.09 -4.88
C GLY A 218 12.24 -10.31 -3.59
N LEU A 219 12.79 -9.11 -3.47
CA LEU A 219 12.58 -8.29 -2.28
C LEU A 219 11.12 -7.79 -2.24
N LEU A 220 10.26 -8.44 -1.44
CA LEU A 220 8.90 -7.93 -1.11
C LEU A 220 8.91 -6.85 -0.03
N GLY A 221 10.10 -6.32 0.25
CA GLY A 221 10.36 -5.15 1.06
C GLY A 221 9.62 -5.17 2.39
N HIS A 222 9.03 -4.04 2.72
CA HIS A 222 8.45 -3.75 4.02
C HIS A 222 6.98 -4.20 4.19
N THR A 223 6.44 -4.93 3.20
CA THR A 223 5.05 -5.41 3.13
C THR A 223 4.91 -6.87 3.54
N TYR A 224 6.03 -7.58 3.70
CA TYR A 224 6.13 -8.97 4.13
C TYR A 224 6.88 -9.09 5.46
N PRO A 225 6.30 -8.69 6.60
CA PRO A 225 6.94 -8.82 7.90
C PRO A 225 6.86 -10.25 8.45
N ALA A 226 6.69 -11.29 7.63
CA ALA A 226 6.49 -12.65 8.14
C ALA A 226 7.71 -13.18 8.92
N ALA A 227 8.90 -12.58 8.75
CA ALA A 227 10.04 -12.85 9.65
C ALA A 227 9.97 -12.10 11.00
N ASP A 228 9.07 -11.12 11.17
CA ASP A 228 9.03 -10.25 12.36
C ASP A 228 8.06 -10.77 13.44
N TYR A 229 6.92 -11.39 13.07
CA TYR A 229 5.88 -11.73 14.06
C TYR A 229 6.16 -13.02 14.83
N PHE A 230 6.75 -14.04 14.19
CA PHE A 230 7.10 -15.27 14.89
C PHE A 230 8.33 -15.12 15.78
N ASP A 231 9.17 -14.14 15.50
CA ASP A 231 10.51 -14.07 16.08
C ASP A 231 10.62 -13.16 17.31
N ASP A 232 9.86 -12.06 17.34
CA ASP A 232 9.72 -11.23 18.55
C ASP A 232 8.92 -11.96 19.66
N LEU A 233 8.19 -13.03 19.31
CA LEU A 233 7.54 -13.95 20.25
C LEU A 233 8.31 -15.28 20.42
N ALA A 234 9.33 -15.55 19.61
CA ALA A 234 10.16 -16.73 19.74
C ALA A 234 11.20 -16.53 20.86
N PRO A 235 11.53 -17.58 21.64
CA PRO A 235 12.70 -17.56 22.50
C PRO A 235 13.94 -17.15 21.69
N SER A 236 14.79 -16.30 22.25
CA SER A 236 15.96 -15.71 21.57
C SER A 236 16.95 -16.72 20.96
N ALA A 237 16.87 -17.99 21.33
CA ALA A 237 17.69 -19.07 20.78
C ALA A 237 17.13 -19.70 19.48
N THR A 238 15.89 -19.41 19.11
CA THR A 238 15.22 -19.91 17.89
C THR A 238 14.93 -18.82 16.87
N SER A 239 15.50 -17.63 17.09
CA SER A 239 15.30 -16.43 16.29
C SER A 239 15.88 -16.60 14.87
N GLN A 240 15.04 -16.43 13.84
CA GLN A 240 15.43 -16.33 12.42
C GLN A 240 15.09 -14.96 11.79
N ALA A 241 14.73 -13.94 12.59
CA ALA A 241 14.35 -12.61 12.11
C ALA A 241 15.47 -11.98 11.31
N ASP A 242 15.17 -11.80 10.04
CA ASP A 242 16.10 -11.35 9.04
C ASP A 242 15.78 -9.90 8.66
N TYR A 243 16.39 -8.99 9.41
CA TYR A 243 16.33 -7.56 9.16
C TYR A 243 17.08 -7.22 7.87
N LEU A 244 16.76 -6.08 7.26
CA LEU A 244 17.62 -5.48 6.25
C LEU A 244 19.05 -5.38 6.82
N ASP A 245 20.05 -5.90 6.12
CA ASP A 245 21.44 -5.73 6.53
C ASP A 245 21.82 -4.23 6.56
N ASN A 246 23.02 -3.91 7.04
CA ASN A 246 23.51 -2.51 7.06
C ASN A 246 23.62 -1.88 5.64
N GLY A 247 23.34 -2.62 4.56
CA GLY A 247 23.24 -2.16 3.18
C GLY A 247 21.81 -2.01 2.65
N GLY A 248 20.78 -2.27 3.48
CA GLY A 248 19.39 -2.15 3.08
C GLY A 248 18.91 -3.30 2.19
N ARG A 249 19.51 -4.48 2.30
CA ARG A 249 19.11 -5.72 1.58
C ARG A 249 18.47 -6.69 2.56
N SER A 250 17.32 -7.26 2.22
CA SER A 250 16.72 -8.34 3.04
C SER A 250 17.23 -9.67 2.49
N SER A 251 17.49 -10.63 3.37
CA SER A 251 17.81 -12.01 3.00
C SER A 251 16.54 -12.88 2.88
N GLN A 252 15.35 -12.29 3.02
CA GLN A 252 14.09 -12.99 2.88
C GLN A 252 13.88 -13.46 1.45
N LEU A 253 13.77 -14.78 1.33
CA LEU A 253 13.30 -15.46 0.14
C LEU A 253 11.82 -15.17 -0.06
N ALA A 254 11.46 -14.62 -1.23
CA ALA A 254 10.08 -14.55 -1.65
C ALA A 254 9.90 -15.08 -3.06
N ASN A 255 8.70 -15.57 -3.33
CA ASN A 255 8.31 -16.05 -4.65
C ASN A 255 8.36 -14.88 -5.66
N PRO A 256 9.05 -15.02 -6.80
CA PRO A 256 9.09 -13.98 -7.84
C PRO A 256 7.69 -13.54 -8.33
N ILE A 257 6.72 -14.46 -8.38
CA ILE A 257 5.34 -14.14 -8.80
C ILE A 257 4.64 -13.26 -7.78
N ASP A 258 4.99 -13.37 -6.48
CA ASP A 258 4.43 -12.49 -5.46
C ASP A 258 4.83 -11.04 -5.68
N LEU A 259 6.04 -10.78 -6.20
CA LEU A 259 6.49 -9.42 -6.54
C LEU A 259 5.67 -8.85 -7.69
N ILE A 260 5.41 -9.66 -8.72
CA ILE A 260 4.57 -9.28 -9.85
C ILE A 260 3.17 -8.93 -9.34
N LEU A 261 2.51 -9.83 -8.62
CA LEU A 261 1.17 -9.60 -8.09
C LEU A 261 1.11 -8.41 -7.11
N TYR A 262 2.15 -8.23 -6.30
CA TYR A 262 2.28 -7.08 -5.42
C TYR A 262 2.31 -5.75 -6.20
N LEU A 263 3.16 -5.63 -7.22
CA LEU A 263 3.26 -4.39 -7.99
C LEU A 263 2.00 -4.13 -8.82
N GLU A 264 1.40 -5.18 -9.37
CA GLU A 264 0.09 -5.11 -10.02
C GLU A 264 -0.98 -4.57 -9.07
N GLY A 265 -1.03 -5.09 -7.85
CA GLY A 265 -1.95 -4.62 -6.81
C GLY A 265 -1.67 -3.18 -6.41
N ALA A 266 -0.40 -2.86 -6.10
CA ALA A 266 0.03 -1.58 -5.59
C ALA A 266 -0.14 -0.43 -6.60
N ALA A 267 0.03 -0.69 -7.91
CA ALA A 267 -0.19 0.29 -8.97
C ALA A 267 -1.64 0.83 -9.03
N THR A 268 -2.59 0.13 -8.40
CA THR A 268 -4.00 0.57 -8.30
C THR A 268 -4.17 1.82 -7.43
N PHE A 269 -3.20 2.14 -6.57
CA PHE A 269 -3.32 3.22 -5.57
C PHE A 269 -2.78 4.56 -6.06
N THR A 270 -3.25 5.00 -7.22
CA THR A 270 -2.92 6.32 -7.75
C THR A 270 -3.40 7.43 -6.80
N GLY A 271 -2.47 8.25 -6.34
CA GLY A 271 -2.74 9.39 -5.48
C GLY A 271 -3.37 10.58 -6.20
N SER A 272 -3.80 11.59 -5.45
CA SER A 272 -4.23 12.90 -5.97
C SER A 272 -3.68 14.04 -5.11
N ALA A 273 -3.18 15.10 -5.75
CA ALA A 273 -2.73 16.31 -5.07
C ALA A 273 -3.92 17.27 -4.95
N ILE A 274 -4.27 17.66 -3.72
CA ILE A 274 -5.46 18.47 -3.45
C ILE A 274 -5.06 19.75 -2.72
N ALA A 275 -5.62 20.88 -3.13
CA ALA A 275 -5.38 22.18 -2.51
C ALA A 275 -5.90 22.22 -1.06
N ARG A 276 -5.13 22.81 -0.15
CA ARG A 276 -5.50 23.01 1.24
C ARG A 276 -6.02 24.44 1.40
N ASN A 277 -7.24 24.60 1.93
CA ASN A 277 -7.75 25.93 2.30
C ASN A 277 -6.87 26.53 3.41
N GLU A 278 -6.53 27.80 3.26
CA GLU A 278 -5.59 28.55 4.10
C GLU A 278 -6.02 28.55 5.58
N ILE A 279 -5.20 27.96 6.44
CA ILE A 279 -5.24 28.24 7.88
C ILE A 279 -3.80 28.54 8.29
N GLU A 280 -3.54 29.79 8.70
CA GLU A 280 -2.27 30.21 9.27
C GLU A 280 -2.02 29.47 10.58
N LEU A 281 -1.20 28.42 10.53
CA LEU A 281 -0.61 27.80 11.72
C LEU A 281 0.91 27.96 11.65
N GLU A 282 1.54 28.17 12.81
CA GLU A 282 2.99 28.28 12.94
C GLU A 282 3.69 26.96 12.51
N GLY A 283 4.36 26.99 11.35
CA GLY A 283 5.07 25.86 10.75
C GLY A 283 5.29 26.06 9.24
N GLU A 284 6.03 25.16 8.59
CA GLU A 284 6.10 25.14 7.11
C GLU A 284 4.71 24.87 6.54
N GLN A 285 4.11 25.85 5.85
CA GLN A 285 2.77 25.67 5.30
C GLN A 285 2.81 24.85 4.01
N GLU A 286 1.96 23.82 3.96
CA GLU A 286 1.69 22.99 2.79
C GLU A 286 0.45 23.53 2.06
N TYR A 287 0.60 23.93 0.79
CA TYR A 287 -0.51 24.42 -0.04
C TYR A 287 -1.28 23.30 -0.71
N THR A 288 -0.66 22.14 -0.89
CA THR A 288 -1.33 20.92 -1.37
C THR A 288 -0.95 19.71 -0.53
N ILE A 289 -1.90 18.80 -0.35
CA ILE A 289 -1.72 17.52 0.35
C ILE A 289 -1.73 16.40 -0.70
N ALA A 290 -0.77 15.49 -0.61
CA ALA A 290 -0.83 14.23 -1.34
C ALA A 290 -1.78 13.28 -0.60
N SER A 291 -2.85 12.86 -1.27
CA SER A 291 -3.79 11.88 -0.74
C SER A 291 -3.62 10.59 -1.52
N TYR A 292 -3.09 9.55 -0.85
CA TYR A 292 -3.04 8.20 -1.41
C TYR A 292 -4.19 7.40 -0.86
N PRO A 293 -4.88 6.62 -1.69
CA PRO A 293 -5.87 5.73 -1.15
C PRO A 293 -5.18 4.73 -0.23
N LEU A 294 -5.91 4.31 0.79
CA LEU A 294 -5.43 3.48 1.88
C LEU A 294 -4.51 4.18 2.88
N LEU A 295 -3.84 5.30 2.60
CA LEU A 295 -2.91 5.91 3.56
C LEU A 295 -3.58 7.02 4.38
N LEU A 296 -3.77 6.78 5.67
CA LEU A 296 -4.18 7.78 6.65
C LEU A 296 -2.98 8.19 7.50
N GLU A 297 -2.71 9.48 7.59
CA GLU A 297 -1.84 10.00 8.65
C GLU A 297 -2.59 9.85 9.97
N VAL A 298 -1.99 9.16 10.94
CA VAL A 298 -2.60 8.96 12.26
C VAL A 298 -1.69 9.52 13.35
N ASN A 299 -2.32 10.06 14.38
CA ASN A 299 -1.63 10.28 15.65
C ASN A 299 -1.44 8.91 16.33
N SER A 300 -0.26 8.65 16.88
CA SER A 300 0.29 7.36 17.35
C SER A 300 -0.42 6.68 18.54
N GLY A 301 -1.75 6.74 18.61
CA GLY A 301 -2.57 6.17 19.69
C GLY A 301 -3.06 4.74 19.48
N SER A 302 -2.87 4.14 18.29
CA SER A 302 -3.49 2.85 17.94
C SER A 302 -2.61 1.62 18.17
N ALA A 303 -1.30 1.79 18.39
CA ALA A 303 -0.37 0.68 18.55
C ALA A 303 0.55 0.83 19.77
N ASP A 304 0.69 -0.26 20.51
CA ASP A 304 1.64 -0.37 21.62
C ASP A 304 3.05 -0.66 21.09
N THR A 305 3.67 0.30 20.41
CA THR A 305 5.08 0.21 20.00
C THR A 305 5.93 1.27 20.69
N SER A 306 7.16 0.90 21.03
CA SER A 306 8.08 1.66 21.89
C SER A 306 8.74 2.87 21.20
N ASP A 307 8.70 2.95 19.87
CA ASP A 307 9.34 4.01 19.08
C ASP A 307 8.34 5.11 18.72
N ARG A 308 8.06 6.00 19.68
CA ARG A 308 6.95 6.98 19.66
C ARG A 308 7.33 8.40 19.19
N THR A 309 8.27 8.55 18.25
CA THR A 309 8.74 9.88 17.80
C THR A 309 8.57 10.11 16.30
N GLY A 310 7.39 10.57 15.86
CA GLY A 310 7.18 11.01 14.47
C GLY A 310 5.71 11.00 13.99
N ARG A 311 5.47 11.53 12.78
CA ARG A 311 4.21 11.29 12.02
C ARG A 311 4.14 9.79 11.71
N ALA A 312 3.11 9.11 12.20
CA ALA A 312 2.84 7.71 11.88
C ALA A 312 1.74 7.65 10.82
N TYR A 313 1.82 6.65 9.94
CA TYR A 313 0.76 6.41 8.97
C TYR A 313 0.11 5.07 9.25
N GLU A 314 -1.19 4.99 9.01
CA GLU A 314 -1.93 3.74 8.94
C GLU A 314 -2.40 3.52 7.53
N VAL A 315 -2.26 2.28 7.07
CA VAL A 315 -2.83 1.79 5.83
C VAL A 315 -4.14 1.07 6.11
N TRP A 316 -5.23 1.51 5.50
CA TRP A 316 -6.59 0.98 5.65
C TRP A 316 -7.03 0.26 4.38
N LEU A 317 -6.90 -1.06 4.38
CA LEU A 317 -7.18 -1.94 3.24
C LEU A 317 -8.65 -2.39 3.26
N PRO A 318 -9.50 -1.95 2.32
CA PRO A 318 -10.92 -2.28 2.31
C PRO A 318 -11.17 -3.75 2.01
N LEU A 319 -12.16 -4.33 2.71
CA LEU A 319 -12.68 -5.67 2.51
C LEU A 319 -14.16 -5.56 2.14
N TRP A 320 -14.45 -5.61 0.84
CA TRP A 320 -15.81 -5.48 0.31
C TRP A 320 -16.46 -6.85 0.11
N SER A 321 -17.77 -6.96 0.37
CA SER A 321 -18.49 -8.24 0.35
C SER A 321 -19.25 -8.54 -0.94
N LYS A 322 -19.33 -7.58 -1.87
CA LYS A 322 -20.03 -7.75 -3.16
C LYS A 322 -19.03 -7.76 -4.30
N PRO A 323 -19.13 -8.68 -5.28
CA PRO A 323 -18.19 -8.75 -6.40
C PRO A 323 -17.94 -7.40 -7.09
N LEU A 324 -16.67 -6.97 -7.16
CA LEU A 324 -16.22 -5.77 -7.86
C LEU A 324 -15.09 -6.10 -8.81
N SER A 325 -15.09 -5.49 -10.01
CA SER A 325 -13.93 -5.52 -10.90
C SER A 325 -12.84 -4.57 -10.42
N ALA A 326 -11.58 -4.82 -10.81
CA ALA A 326 -10.46 -3.95 -10.49
C ALA A 326 -10.72 -2.48 -10.86
N LYS A 327 -11.27 -2.21 -12.05
CA LYS A 327 -11.63 -0.85 -12.49
C LYS A 327 -12.70 -0.19 -11.62
N SER A 328 -13.69 -0.97 -11.18
CA SER A 328 -14.75 -0.47 -10.29
C SER A 328 -14.20 -0.17 -8.90
N PHE A 329 -13.29 -1.01 -8.41
CA PHE A 329 -12.58 -0.83 -7.16
C PHE A 329 -11.68 0.42 -7.21
N GLN A 330 -10.80 0.53 -8.21
CA GLN A 330 -9.91 1.69 -8.42
C GLN A 330 -10.70 3.00 -8.45
N ARG A 331 -11.78 3.07 -9.24
CA ARG A 331 -12.65 4.26 -9.28
C ARG A 331 -13.22 4.62 -7.91
N ARG A 332 -13.71 3.64 -7.15
CA ARG A 332 -14.24 3.87 -5.80
C ARG A 332 -13.18 4.44 -4.87
N VAL A 333 -12.01 3.82 -4.89
CA VAL A 333 -10.87 4.15 -4.04
C VAL A 333 -10.32 5.55 -4.37
N THR A 334 -10.19 5.91 -5.64
CA THR A 334 -9.79 7.26 -6.09
C THR A 334 -10.85 8.31 -5.77
N SER A 335 -12.14 8.05 -6.04
CA SER A 335 -13.22 8.99 -5.70
C SER A 335 -13.32 9.25 -4.18
N TYR A 336 -12.98 8.27 -3.36
CA TYR A 336 -13.00 8.39 -1.91
C TYR A 336 -11.83 9.19 -1.33
N LEU A 337 -10.79 9.49 -2.12
CA LEU A 337 -9.76 10.43 -1.70
C LEU A 337 -10.35 11.82 -1.41
N SER A 338 -11.30 12.25 -2.25
CA SER A 338 -12.05 13.48 -2.04
C SER A 338 -12.92 13.42 -0.78
N PHE A 339 -13.47 12.24 -0.47
CA PHE A 339 -14.26 12.01 0.74
C PHE A 339 -13.46 12.27 2.01
N ARG A 340 -12.20 11.82 2.09
CA ARG A 340 -11.34 12.06 3.27
C ARG A 340 -11.27 13.54 3.63
N LEU A 341 -11.11 14.40 2.63
CA LEU A 341 -11.01 15.84 2.85
C LEU A 341 -12.38 16.48 3.10
N GLU A 342 -13.41 16.07 2.36
CA GLU A 342 -14.78 16.54 2.57
C GLU A 342 -15.24 16.29 4.01
N LYS A 343 -14.91 15.11 4.56
CA LYS A 343 -15.24 14.70 5.93
C LYS A 343 -14.18 15.08 6.96
N GLN A 344 -13.08 15.70 6.53
CA GLN A 344 -11.94 16.07 7.37
C GLN A 344 -11.47 14.91 8.26
N ILE A 345 -11.23 13.74 7.66
CA ILE A 345 -10.75 12.55 8.39
C ILE A 345 -9.28 12.75 8.77
N VAL A 346 -9.03 12.96 10.05
CA VAL A 346 -7.69 13.24 10.60
C VAL A 346 -7.11 12.04 11.36
N ASP A 347 -7.94 11.15 11.92
CA ASP A 347 -7.46 9.97 12.63
C ASP A 347 -8.38 8.74 12.49
N THR A 348 -7.99 7.67 13.18
CA THR A 348 -8.72 6.40 13.26
C THR A 348 -10.16 6.53 13.73
N LEU A 349 -10.46 7.43 14.67
CA LEU A 349 -11.83 7.62 15.17
C LEU A 349 -12.69 8.39 14.16
N ASP A 350 -12.11 9.31 13.38
CA ASP A 350 -12.83 9.97 12.28
C ASP A 350 -13.20 8.93 11.22
N MET A 351 -12.22 8.10 10.87
CA MET A 351 -12.44 7.01 9.92
C MET A 351 -13.52 6.05 10.42
N LEU A 352 -13.46 5.62 11.68
CA LEU A 352 -14.47 4.74 12.28
C LEU A 352 -15.87 5.36 12.29
N ARG A 353 -15.99 6.65 12.65
CA ARG A 353 -17.27 7.37 12.62
C ARG A 353 -17.86 7.37 11.21
N GLU A 354 -17.06 7.74 10.23
CA GLU A 354 -17.49 7.83 8.84
C GLU A 354 -17.93 6.46 8.28
N ILE A 355 -17.26 5.36 8.63
CA ILE A 355 -17.70 4.02 8.23
C ILE A 355 -18.88 3.47 9.06
N SER A 356 -19.11 4.00 10.28
CA SER A 356 -20.23 3.61 11.16
C SER A 356 -21.52 4.37 10.86
N GLY A 357 -21.42 5.55 10.23
CA GLY A 357 -22.57 6.37 9.87
C GLY A 357 -23.54 5.68 8.91
N LYS A 358 -24.75 6.22 8.79
CA LYS A 358 -25.83 5.69 7.92
C LYS A 358 -25.54 5.76 6.41
N GLY A 359 -24.39 6.30 6.02
CA GLY A 359 -23.94 6.39 4.64
C GLY A 359 -22.79 5.43 4.39
N GLN A 360 -23.10 4.21 3.96
CA GLN A 360 -22.12 3.28 3.37
C GLN A 360 -21.58 3.87 2.06
N ALA A 361 -20.73 4.90 2.13
CA ALA A 361 -20.35 5.68 0.98
C ALA A 361 -19.55 4.85 -0.06
N LEU A 362 -18.96 3.72 0.36
CA LEU A 362 -18.33 2.74 -0.54
C LEU A 362 -19.06 1.39 -0.63
N GLY A 363 -20.09 1.15 0.19
CA GLY A 363 -20.63 -0.20 0.40
C GLY A 363 -19.60 -1.16 1.03
N ILE A 364 -18.60 -0.63 1.73
CA ILE A 364 -17.51 -1.36 2.37
C ILE A 364 -17.62 -1.10 3.87
N GLN A 365 -17.66 -2.18 4.65
CA GLN A 365 -17.87 -2.12 6.11
C GLN A 365 -16.71 -2.72 6.89
N ARG A 366 -15.67 -3.22 6.22
CA ARG A 366 -14.56 -3.91 6.88
C ARG A 366 -13.26 -3.41 6.29
N TYR A 367 -12.29 -3.13 7.15
CA TYR A 367 -10.98 -2.66 6.73
C TYR A 367 -9.89 -3.38 7.53
N SER A 368 -8.91 -3.96 6.85
CA SER A 368 -7.67 -4.39 7.51
C SER A 368 -6.76 -3.18 7.72
N ARG A 369 -6.30 -3.00 8.95
CA ARG A 369 -5.47 -1.85 9.34
C ARG A 369 -4.03 -2.29 9.55
N PHE A 370 -3.12 -1.54 8.95
CA PHE A 370 -1.68 -1.74 9.09
C PHE A 370 -1.04 -0.43 9.53
N GLY A 371 -0.23 -0.46 10.57
CA GLY A 371 0.56 0.69 11.00
C GLY A 371 1.88 0.66 10.28
N LEU A 372 2.29 1.80 9.76
CA LEU A 372 3.56 1.98 9.10
C LEU A 372 4.58 2.56 10.09
N TRP A 373 5.53 1.73 10.53
CA TRP A 373 6.46 2.10 11.59
C TRP A 373 7.92 1.92 11.20
N THR A 374 8.75 2.88 11.59
CA THR A 374 10.20 2.72 11.56
C THR A 374 10.60 1.70 12.63
N ARG A 375 11.42 0.71 12.27
CA ARG A 375 11.96 -0.28 13.22
C ARG A 375 13.48 -0.28 13.14
N LYS A 376 14.17 -0.28 14.29
CA LYS A 376 15.64 -0.33 14.41
C LYS A 376 16.40 0.72 13.56
N GLY A 377 15.76 1.86 13.27
CA GLY A 377 16.33 2.91 12.40
C GLY A 377 16.43 2.53 10.91
N GLN A 378 15.86 1.39 10.50
CA GLN A 378 15.90 0.87 9.14
C GLN A 378 14.49 0.83 8.55
N GLY A 379 14.25 1.53 7.43
CA GLY A 379 12.99 1.46 6.68
C GLY A 379 11.72 1.79 7.48
N LYS A 380 10.55 1.73 6.82
CA LYS A 380 9.24 1.76 7.47
C LYS A 380 8.51 0.48 7.10
N TYR A 381 7.92 -0.23 8.07
CA TYR A 381 7.27 -1.52 7.88
C TYR A 381 5.78 -1.48 8.15
N LEU A 382 5.01 -2.22 7.34
CA LEU A 382 3.58 -2.40 7.53
C LEU A 382 3.33 -3.52 8.51
N VAL A 383 2.82 -3.14 9.68
CA VAL A 383 2.52 -4.07 10.76
C VAL A 383 1.02 -4.13 10.96
N TYR A 384 0.46 -5.33 10.94
CA TYR A 384 -0.97 -5.52 11.16
C TYR A 384 -1.39 -5.03 12.55
N VAL A 385 -2.37 -4.12 12.59
CA VAL A 385 -2.91 -3.51 13.81
C VAL A 385 -4.24 -4.13 14.19
N GLY A 386 -4.99 -4.62 13.21
CA GLY A 386 -6.27 -5.28 13.42
C GLY A 386 -7.27 -5.02 12.31
N LEU A 387 -8.41 -5.67 12.44
CA LEU A 387 -9.57 -5.45 11.60
C LEU A 387 -10.40 -4.31 12.22
N ALA A 388 -10.81 -3.35 11.40
CA ALA A 388 -11.81 -2.36 11.76
C ALA A 388 -13.16 -2.73 11.17
N THR A 389 -14.14 -2.83 12.06
CA THR A 389 -15.56 -3.04 11.74
C THR A 389 -16.39 -1.96 12.44
N PRO A 390 -17.36 -1.32 11.75
CA PRO A 390 -18.23 -0.35 12.38
C PRO A 390 -19.08 -1.04 13.45
N GLY A 391 -19.21 -0.41 14.61
CA GLY A 391 -20.14 -0.84 15.65
C GLY A 391 -21.58 -0.52 15.26
N ALA A 392 -22.53 -1.09 16.02
CA ALA A 392 -23.97 -0.85 15.81
C ALA A 392 -24.43 0.57 16.18
N THR A 393 -23.60 1.33 16.90
CA THR A 393 -23.94 2.64 17.47
C THR A 393 -22.80 3.65 17.26
N ASP A 394 -23.13 4.93 17.19
CA ASP A 394 -22.15 6.03 17.00
C ASP A 394 -21.76 6.73 18.32
N ILE A 395 -21.95 6.05 19.47
CA ILE A 395 -21.74 6.63 20.81
C ILE A 395 -20.29 7.12 21.01
N GLY A 396 -19.31 6.40 20.45
CA GLY A 396 -17.91 6.84 20.49
C GLY A 396 -17.71 8.20 19.81
N ALA A 397 -18.36 8.42 18.66
CA ALA A 397 -18.34 9.70 17.99
C ALA A 397 -19.07 10.81 18.77
N GLU A 398 -20.19 10.50 19.43
CA GLU A 398 -20.90 11.46 20.29
C GLU A 398 -20.05 11.92 21.49
N LEU A 399 -19.21 11.04 22.03
CA LEU A 399 -18.31 11.33 23.17
C LEU A 399 -17.02 12.04 22.75
N ARG A 400 -16.66 12.02 21.46
CA ARG A 400 -15.40 12.59 20.99
C ARG A 400 -15.29 14.11 21.12
N PRO A 401 -16.34 14.92 20.88
CA PRO A 401 -16.32 16.35 21.19
C PRO A 401 -15.99 16.65 22.65
N TRP A 402 -16.37 15.77 23.60
CA TRP A 402 -15.98 15.92 25.01
C TRP A 402 -14.48 15.72 25.20
N GLN A 403 -13.89 14.67 24.59
CA GLN A 403 -12.44 14.46 24.60
C GLN A 403 -11.69 15.68 24.06
N LEU A 404 -12.13 16.24 22.92
CA LEU A 404 -11.48 17.39 22.30
C LEU A 404 -11.55 18.64 23.17
N LYS A 405 -12.69 18.87 23.83
CA LYS A 405 -12.87 20.00 24.77
C LYS A 405 -12.05 19.85 26.05
N ALA A 406 -11.86 18.62 26.54
CA ALA A 406 -11.12 18.34 27.77
C ALA A 406 -9.61 18.18 27.55
N ARG A 407 -9.12 18.25 26.30
CA ARG A 407 -7.70 18.06 25.98
C ARG A 407 -6.88 19.30 26.40
N PRO A 408 -5.76 19.13 27.15
CA PRO A 408 -4.91 20.25 27.54
C PRO A 408 -4.24 20.94 26.35
N SER A 409 -4.16 22.26 26.38
CA SER A 409 -3.52 23.10 25.35
C SER A 409 -1.99 23.04 25.36
N ASP A 410 -1.39 22.71 26.51
CA ASP A 410 0.06 22.83 26.74
C ASP A 410 0.76 21.46 26.74
N LYS A 411 2.09 21.44 26.97
CA LYS A 411 2.88 20.20 27.10
C LYS A 411 2.26 19.27 28.15
N HIS A 412 1.89 18.06 27.70
CA HIS A 412 1.26 17.06 28.56
C HIS A 412 2.29 16.41 29.49
N SER A 413 1.93 16.24 30.76
CA SER A 413 2.63 15.30 31.64
C SER A 413 2.49 13.87 31.11
N GLN A 414 3.42 12.98 31.48
CA GLN A 414 3.34 11.57 31.09
C GLN A 414 2.03 10.91 31.54
N ALA A 415 1.49 11.30 32.69
CA ALA A 415 0.21 10.79 33.19
C ALA A 415 -0.98 11.23 32.32
N GLN A 416 -1.04 12.50 31.92
CA GLN A 416 -2.06 13.01 30.99
C GLN A 416 -1.96 12.33 29.63
N TYR A 417 -0.74 12.12 29.13
CA TYR A 417 -0.52 11.40 27.88
C TYR A 417 -1.04 9.96 27.92
N ASN A 418 -0.74 9.24 29.00
CA ASN A 418 -1.23 7.87 29.20
C ASN A 418 -2.76 7.83 29.29
N LEU A 419 -3.38 8.80 29.98
CA LEU A 419 -4.84 8.90 30.07
C LEU A 419 -5.48 9.21 28.71
N LEU A 420 -4.94 10.17 27.94
CA LEU A 420 -5.42 10.46 26.59
C LEU A 420 -5.33 9.24 25.66
N THR A 421 -4.25 8.46 25.79
CA THR A 421 -4.09 7.19 25.06
C THR A 421 -5.15 6.16 25.49
N ALA A 422 -5.40 6.02 26.79
CA ALA A 422 -6.42 5.12 27.31
C ALA A 422 -7.84 5.50 26.85
N ILE A 423 -8.16 6.80 26.84
CA ILE A 423 -9.43 7.33 26.31
C ILE A 423 -9.55 7.00 24.83
N HIS A 424 -8.50 7.23 24.04
CA HIS A 424 -8.50 6.94 22.60
C HIS A 424 -8.75 5.45 22.33
N LYS A 425 -8.04 4.55 23.04
CA LYS A 425 -8.27 3.10 22.95
C LYS A 425 -9.70 2.71 23.35
N ALA A 426 -10.23 3.30 24.42
CA ALA A 426 -11.58 3.00 24.89
C ALA A 426 -12.67 3.51 23.93
N LEU A 427 -12.51 4.71 23.36
CA LEU A 427 -13.36 5.24 22.30
C LEU A 427 -13.33 4.35 21.05
N TYR A 428 -12.14 3.90 20.65
CA TYR A 428 -11.96 2.98 19.53
C TYR A 428 -12.73 1.67 19.75
N GLN A 429 -12.57 1.05 20.92
CA GLN A 429 -13.30 -0.19 21.24
C GLN A 429 -14.82 0.04 21.32
N LEU A 430 -15.26 1.15 21.93
CA LEU A 430 -16.68 1.50 22.01
C LEU A 430 -17.29 1.69 20.61
N GLN A 431 -16.59 2.38 19.72
CA GLN A 431 -17.03 2.63 18.34
C GLN A 431 -17.11 1.34 17.51
N GLN A 432 -16.33 0.31 17.86
CA GLN A 432 -16.45 -1.02 17.27
C GLN A 432 -17.51 -1.91 17.95
N GLY A 433 -18.18 -1.43 19.00
CA GLY A 433 -19.14 -2.22 19.79
C GLY A 433 -18.50 -3.19 20.79
N ASN A 434 -17.20 -3.04 21.07
CA ASN A 434 -16.41 -3.94 21.91
C ASN A 434 -16.14 -3.38 23.32
N ALA A 435 -16.78 -2.28 23.72
CA ALA A 435 -16.65 -1.71 25.06
C ALA A 435 -17.93 -1.03 25.53
N GLU A 436 -18.07 -0.95 26.86
CA GLU A 436 -19.18 -0.25 27.51
C GLU A 436 -18.92 1.26 27.59
N ALA A 437 -19.95 2.07 27.28
CA ALA A 437 -19.87 3.52 27.30
C ALA A 437 -19.46 4.08 28.68
N THR A 438 -19.85 3.40 29.75
CA THR A 438 -19.52 3.79 31.14
C THR A 438 -18.01 3.90 31.38
N ASN A 439 -17.21 3.01 30.79
CA ASN A 439 -15.75 3.08 30.97
C ASN A 439 -15.16 4.32 30.30
N VAL A 440 -15.63 4.65 29.09
CA VAL A 440 -15.21 5.86 28.35
C VAL A 440 -15.59 7.12 29.11
N ILE A 441 -16.84 7.21 29.58
CA ILE A 441 -17.34 8.36 30.36
C ILE A 441 -16.51 8.57 31.62
N ARG A 442 -16.14 7.50 32.34
CA ARG A 442 -15.28 7.57 33.52
C ARG A 442 -13.90 8.16 33.19
N LEU A 443 -13.27 7.70 32.11
CA LEU A 443 -11.95 8.18 31.71
C LEU A 443 -12.00 9.66 31.25
N LEU A 444 -13.06 10.06 30.54
CA LEU A 444 -13.28 11.46 30.15
C LEU A 444 -13.48 12.37 31.37
N GLY A 445 -14.22 11.91 32.38
CA GLY A 445 -14.35 12.63 33.64
C GLY A 445 -13.02 12.81 34.39
N GLN A 446 -12.15 11.80 34.37
CA GLN A 446 -10.79 11.92 34.93
C GLN A 446 -9.95 12.95 34.19
N LEU A 447 -10.07 13.01 32.85
CA LEU A 447 -9.35 13.99 32.04
C LEU A 447 -9.81 15.42 32.37
N GLU A 448 -11.12 15.62 32.52
CA GLU A 448 -11.68 16.92 32.85
C GLU A 448 -11.24 17.41 34.24
N LEU A 449 -11.16 16.51 35.23
CA LEU A 449 -10.65 16.84 36.57
C LEU A 449 -9.17 17.25 36.58
N LEU A 450 -8.38 16.76 35.62
CA LEU A 450 -6.96 17.14 35.48
C LEU A 450 -6.78 18.46 34.73
N HIS A 451 -7.84 19.00 34.13
CA HIS A 451 -7.84 20.24 33.35
C HIS A 451 -8.53 21.41 34.09
N ARG A 452 -9.30 21.14 35.14
CA ARG A 452 -9.80 22.15 36.09
C ARG A 452 -8.74 22.43 37.15
#